data_AF-A0A9E2D356-F1
#
_entry.id   AF-A0A9E2D356-F1
#
_cell.length_a   1.000
_cell.length_b   1.000
_cell.length_c   1.000
_cell.angle_alpha   90.00
_cell.angle_beta   90.00
_cell.angle_gamma   90.00
#
_symmetry.space_group_name_H-M   'P 1'
#
loop_
_entity.id
_entity.type
_entity.pdbx_description
1 polymer ?
#
loop_
_entity_poly.entity_id
_entity_poly.type
_entity_poly.pdbx_seq_one_letter_code
_entity_poly.pdbx_strand_id
1 'polypeptide(L)'
;MLVGLKRPELMLLVNKLILPTSLPHPEAIKSFRDNRHSYDPEFWELEYQSYRYLENVATDALNDRYLSIFRNMKSLVSRDRDIIPIQSFLSSWYWFRKEHQTRLEYHLRGTSPSIQIPQAEIFDFKAQGAPVRPKHPNAGDVLFRYDKKQFLEAIAKEGSIRIRPASDFFPVENDEARQDQELLKRSFLPGRYSKVTAQDGKQLKIIGDIQQDVTFPNYYVFCMACDWDQNLISAFDGSDACLVIRDTDKFFERIQFAGKKSLHGWYFHHNPVNYFDPYERIKNEHIDPAMSKDFKFAYQREYRFLWFSPEGIQPNGFIFLNLGDLQDIAEVHAP
;
A
#
# COMPACT_ATOMS: atom_id res chain seq x y z
N MET A 1 53.35 8.87 2.96
CA MET A 1 52.26 9.79 3.38
C MET A 1 51.37 10.04 2.19
N LEU A 2 50.31 9.26 2.03
CA LEU A 2 49.27 9.53 1.03
C LEU A 2 48.35 10.59 1.62
N VAL A 3 48.50 11.81 1.11
CA VAL A 3 47.68 12.97 1.46
C VAL A 3 46.23 12.63 1.11
N GLY A 4 45.37 12.72 2.12
CA GLY A 4 43.94 12.46 1.99
C GLY A 4 43.31 13.40 0.98
N LEU A 5 43.03 12.88 -0.21
CA LEU A 5 42.04 13.47 -1.11
C LEU A 5 40.70 13.42 -0.37
N LYS A 6 40.28 14.57 0.18
CA LYS A 6 38.89 14.79 0.56
C LYS A 6 38.06 14.45 -0.67
N ARG A 7 37.17 13.46 -0.57
CA ARG A 7 36.15 13.25 -1.59
C ARG A 7 35.46 14.60 -1.83
N PRO A 8 35.32 15.07 -3.07
CA PRO A 8 34.47 16.22 -3.33
C PRO A 8 33.10 15.88 -2.73
N GLU A 9 32.58 16.76 -1.86
CA GLU A 9 31.20 16.67 -1.41
C GLU A 9 30.34 16.72 -2.69
N LEU A 10 29.80 15.57 -3.09
CA LEU A 10 28.80 15.52 -4.13
C LEU A 10 27.59 16.23 -3.56
N MET A 11 27.40 17.49 -3.94
CA MET A 11 26.22 18.25 -3.54
C MET A 11 24.99 17.55 -4.09
N LEU A 12 24.06 17.18 -3.21
CA LEU A 12 22.73 16.70 -3.59
C LEU A 12 22.07 17.71 -4.52
N LEU A 13 21.46 17.23 -5.60
CA LEU A 13 20.71 18.06 -6.53
C LEU A 13 19.42 18.58 -5.90
N VAL A 14 18.84 17.82 -4.96
CA VAL A 14 17.69 18.25 -4.18
C VAL A 14 17.95 18.11 -2.68
N ASN A 15 17.56 19.12 -1.91
CA ASN A 15 17.70 19.13 -0.45
C ASN A 15 16.94 17.94 0.15
N LYS A 16 17.57 17.13 1.00
CA LYS A 16 16.88 16.05 1.73
C LYS A 16 15.97 16.58 2.84
N LEU A 17 14.91 15.83 3.12
CA LEU A 17 14.10 15.97 4.33
C LEU A 17 14.87 15.47 5.56
N ILE A 18 14.32 15.68 6.75
CA ILE A 18 14.83 15.07 7.98
C ILE A 18 14.63 13.55 7.89
N LEU A 19 15.74 12.82 7.74
CA LEU A 19 15.73 11.37 7.60
C LEU A 19 15.67 10.66 8.95
N PRO A 20 15.24 9.39 9.00
CA PRO A 20 15.31 8.57 10.19
C PRO A 20 16.75 8.45 10.72
N THR A 21 16.90 8.36 12.04
CA THR A 21 18.21 8.23 12.68
C THR A 21 18.64 6.77 12.85
N SER A 22 17.71 5.82 12.78
CA SER A 22 17.96 4.39 12.93
C SER A 22 17.92 3.68 11.58
N LEU A 23 18.82 2.71 11.42
CA LEU A 23 18.84 1.80 10.29
C LEU A 23 18.27 0.44 10.69
N PRO A 24 17.73 -0.35 9.73
CA PRO A 24 17.44 -1.75 9.94
C PRO A 24 18.67 -2.54 10.42
N HIS A 25 18.43 -3.65 11.11
CA HIS A 25 19.51 -4.52 11.55
C HIS A 25 20.35 -5.00 10.33
N PRO A 26 21.69 -5.10 10.41
CA PRO A 26 22.52 -5.47 9.26
C PRO A 26 22.15 -6.80 8.60
N GLU A 27 21.67 -7.77 9.38
CA GLU A 27 21.20 -9.05 8.85
C GLU A 27 19.90 -8.92 8.04
N ALA A 28 19.00 -8.02 8.46
CA ALA A 28 17.79 -7.70 7.71
C ALA A 28 18.13 -6.95 6.41
N ILE A 29 19.10 -6.04 6.43
CA ILE A 29 19.59 -5.39 5.20
C ILE A 29 20.14 -6.47 4.24
N LYS A 30 20.97 -7.40 4.75
CA LYS A 30 21.58 -8.45 3.94
C LYS A 30 20.56 -9.45 3.39
N SER A 31 19.51 -9.80 4.14
CA SER A 31 18.48 -10.75 3.67
C SER A 31 17.70 -10.20 2.47
N PHE A 32 17.56 -8.88 2.38
CA PHE A 32 17.01 -8.17 1.21
C PHE A 32 18.04 -7.93 0.09
N ARG A 33 19.25 -8.50 0.22
CA ARG A 33 20.39 -8.30 -0.71
C ARG A 33 20.78 -6.82 -0.85
N ASP A 34 20.58 -6.07 0.21
CA ASP A 34 20.77 -4.64 0.25
C ASP A 34 22.06 -4.27 0.99
N ASN A 35 22.39 -2.98 1.05
CA ASN A 35 23.56 -2.49 1.79
C ASN A 35 23.29 -1.12 2.45
N ARG A 36 24.20 -0.66 3.31
CA ARG A 36 24.02 0.60 4.06
C ARG A 36 23.92 1.84 3.17
N HIS A 37 24.55 1.84 1.99
CA HIS A 37 24.49 2.98 1.07
C HIS A 37 23.10 3.16 0.46
N SER A 38 22.27 2.12 0.45
CA SER A 38 20.88 2.22 0.00
C SER A 38 20.00 3.10 0.88
N TYR A 39 20.52 3.60 2.01
CA TYR A 39 19.85 4.52 2.93
C TYR A 39 20.42 5.94 2.83
N ASP A 40 21.27 6.20 1.82
CA ASP A 40 21.92 7.48 1.57
C ASP A 40 21.25 8.21 0.39
N PRO A 41 20.80 9.47 0.55
CA PRO A 41 20.26 10.27 -0.55
C PRO A 41 21.18 10.40 -1.76
N GLU A 42 22.51 10.48 -1.57
CA GLU A 42 23.44 10.56 -2.71
C GLU A 42 23.33 9.31 -3.59
N PHE A 43 23.16 8.15 -2.96
CA PHE A 43 22.95 6.90 -3.67
C PHE A 43 21.58 6.85 -4.35
N TRP A 44 20.53 7.39 -3.73
CA TRP A 44 19.20 7.48 -4.34
C TRP A 44 19.20 8.35 -5.60
N GLU A 45 19.95 9.46 -5.61
CA GLU A 45 20.10 10.31 -6.80
C GLU A 45 20.86 9.56 -7.91
N LEU A 46 21.97 8.91 -7.58
CA LEU A 46 22.76 8.12 -8.53
C LEU A 46 21.93 6.98 -9.15
N GLU A 47 21.19 6.27 -8.32
CA GLU A 47 20.30 5.18 -8.73
C GLU A 47 19.22 5.70 -9.68
N TYR A 48 18.58 6.82 -9.33
CA TYR A 48 17.54 7.43 -10.14
C TYR A 48 18.06 7.99 -11.46
N GLN A 49 19.23 8.64 -11.46
CA GLN A 49 19.85 9.14 -12.68
C GLN A 49 20.27 8.02 -13.64
N SER A 50 20.67 6.87 -13.08
CA SER A 50 21.00 5.68 -13.87
C SER A 50 19.75 5.02 -14.45
N TYR A 51 18.64 5.05 -13.72
CA TYR A 51 17.35 4.45 -14.09
C TYR A 51 16.20 5.43 -13.81
N ARG A 52 15.99 6.39 -14.72
CA ARG A 52 15.05 7.50 -14.56
C ARG A 52 13.61 7.07 -14.84
N TYR A 53 13.06 6.23 -13.99
CA TYR A 53 11.78 5.54 -14.23
C TYR A 53 10.54 6.45 -14.27
N LEU A 54 10.66 7.72 -13.84
CA LEU A 54 9.57 8.70 -13.97
C LEU A 54 9.74 9.63 -15.18
N GLU A 55 10.76 9.45 -16.04
CA GLU A 55 11.10 10.38 -17.14
C GLU A 55 9.91 10.75 -18.02
N ASN A 56 9.06 9.78 -18.39
CA ASN A 56 7.93 9.98 -19.29
C ASN A 56 6.57 10.12 -18.57
N VAL A 57 6.55 10.16 -17.24
CA VAL A 57 5.31 10.30 -16.47
C VAL A 57 4.74 11.71 -16.69
N ALA A 58 3.45 11.81 -17.03
CA ALA A 58 2.80 13.11 -17.22
C ALA A 58 2.86 13.97 -15.93
N THR A 59 2.93 15.30 -16.08
CA THR A 59 3.06 16.22 -14.94
C THR A 59 1.93 16.04 -13.93
N ASP A 60 0.69 15.86 -14.38
CA ASP A 60 -0.46 15.66 -13.48
C ASP A 60 -0.34 14.35 -12.70
N ALA A 61 0.03 13.25 -13.37
CA ALA A 61 0.29 11.97 -12.71
C ALA A 61 1.48 12.03 -11.73
N LEU A 62 2.50 12.84 -12.04
CA LEU A 62 3.63 13.08 -11.13
C LEU A 62 3.18 13.86 -9.88
N ASN A 63 2.28 14.84 -10.03
CA ASN A 63 1.67 15.55 -8.91
C ASN A 63 0.83 14.60 -8.05
N ASP A 64 -0.03 13.78 -8.65
CA ASP A 64 -0.86 12.79 -7.94
C ASP A 64 0.00 11.79 -7.17
N ARG A 65 1.09 11.33 -7.79
CA ARG A 65 2.11 10.49 -7.15
C ARG A 65 2.69 11.19 -5.92
N TYR A 66 3.12 12.44 -6.05
CA TYR A 66 3.73 13.19 -4.94
C TYR A 66 2.76 13.39 -3.77
N LEU A 67 1.50 13.75 -4.07
CA LEU A 67 0.43 13.87 -3.07
C LEU A 67 0.18 12.55 -2.35
N SER A 68 0.17 11.44 -3.10
CA SER A 68 -0.02 10.10 -2.56
C SER A 68 1.13 9.68 -1.65
N ILE A 69 2.38 9.92 -2.06
CA ILE A 69 3.57 9.69 -1.22
C ILE A 69 3.47 10.48 0.07
N PHE A 70 3.10 11.76 0.01
CA PHE A 70 2.96 12.59 1.20
C PHE A 70 1.87 12.07 2.17
N ARG A 71 0.70 11.67 1.64
CA ARG A 71 -0.37 11.05 2.43
C ARG A 71 0.11 9.76 3.11
N ASN A 72 0.85 8.93 2.38
CA ASN A 72 1.43 7.70 2.92
C ASN A 72 2.48 8.00 4.00
N MET A 73 3.37 8.98 3.78
CA MET A 73 4.37 9.38 4.79
C MET A 73 3.73 9.80 6.10
N LYS A 74 2.65 10.59 6.07
CA LYS A 74 1.90 10.97 7.28
C LYS A 74 1.32 9.79 8.07
N SER A 75 1.09 8.67 7.40
CA SER A 75 0.36 7.52 7.96
C SER A 75 1.26 6.30 8.21
N LEU A 76 2.46 6.27 7.62
CA LEU A 76 3.37 5.13 7.62
C LEU A 76 4.80 5.45 8.06
N VAL A 77 5.23 6.71 8.12
CA VAL A 77 6.57 7.01 8.63
C VAL A 77 6.50 7.12 10.15
N SER A 78 7.21 6.23 10.84
CA SER A 78 7.25 6.16 12.29
C SER A 78 8.47 5.35 12.76
N ARG A 79 8.85 5.54 14.03
CA ARG A 79 10.09 4.94 14.58
C ARG A 79 10.13 3.42 14.56
N ASP A 80 8.98 2.75 14.71
CA ASP A 80 8.84 1.30 14.61
C ASP A 80 9.03 0.76 13.18
N ARG A 81 8.91 1.64 12.18
CA ARG A 81 9.07 1.34 10.75
C ARG A 81 10.43 1.73 10.19
N ASP A 82 11.21 2.51 10.93
CA ASP A 82 12.59 2.88 10.58
C ASP A 82 13.54 1.67 10.55
N ILE A 83 13.21 0.62 11.30
CA ILE A 83 13.99 -0.62 11.38
C ILE A 83 13.61 -1.64 10.29
N ILE A 84 12.64 -1.33 9.44
CA ILE A 84 12.21 -2.20 8.34
C ILE A 84 13.06 -1.90 7.09
N PRO A 85 13.56 -2.91 6.37
CA PRO A 85 14.34 -2.72 5.15
C PRO A 85 13.67 -1.84 4.10
N ILE A 86 14.45 -0.97 3.44
CA ILE A 86 13.99 0.07 2.50
C ILE A 86 13.17 -0.47 1.31
N GLN A 87 13.28 -1.76 1.00
CA GLN A 87 12.55 -2.37 -0.11
C GLN A 87 11.08 -2.69 0.22
N SER A 88 10.69 -2.61 1.49
CA SER A 88 9.30 -2.82 1.91
C SER A 88 8.54 -1.49 1.96
N PHE A 89 7.32 -1.45 1.42
CA PHE A 89 6.41 -0.31 1.58
C PHE A 89 6.09 0.02 3.05
N LEU A 90 6.33 -0.92 3.97
CA LEU A 90 6.14 -0.70 5.41
C LEU A 90 7.26 0.14 6.02
N SER A 91 8.39 0.30 5.34
CA SER A 91 9.57 1.03 5.81
C SER A 91 9.42 2.53 5.67
N SER A 92 9.80 3.29 6.70
CA SER A 92 9.95 4.75 6.58
C SER A 92 10.91 5.13 5.46
N TRP A 93 12.02 4.38 5.33
CA TRP A 93 13.05 4.63 4.33
C TRP A 93 12.54 4.48 2.90
N TYR A 94 11.62 3.55 2.66
CA TYR A 94 10.98 3.38 1.35
C TYR A 94 10.35 4.69 0.91
N TRP A 95 9.54 5.30 1.79
CA TRP A 95 8.82 6.53 1.46
C TRP A 95 9.74 7.73 1.29
N PHE A 96 10.78 7.87 2.12
CA PHE A 96 11.79 8.93 1.94
C PHE A 96 12.52 8.80 0.59
N ARG A 97 12.88 7.59 0.17
CA ARG A 97 13.50 7.37 -1.16
C ARG A 97 12.53 7.76 -2.28
N LYS A 98 11.27 7.32 -2.22
CA LYS A 98 10.25 7.64 -3.22
C LYS A 98 9.98 9.15 -3.31
N GLU A 99 9.89 9.83 -2.17
CA GLU A 99 9.75 11.28 -2.08
C GLU A 99 10.94 11.98 -2.75
N HIS A 100 12.17 11.60 -2.37
CA HIS A 100 13.39 12.24 -2.84
C HIS A 100 13.55 12.09 -4.36
N GLN A 101 13.36 10.88 -4.88
CA GLN A 101 13.43 10.61 -6.32
C GLN A 101 12.33 11.34 -7.11
N THR A 102 11.12 11.46 -6.53
CA THR A 102 10.04 12.22 -7.16
C THR A 102 10.37 13.71 -7.24
N ARG A 103 10.94 14.31 -6.18
CA ARG A 103 11.41 15.71 -6.22
C ARG A 103 12.61 15.91 -7.14
N LEU A 104 13.52 14.94 -7.20
CA LEU A 104 14.62 14.96 -8.16
C LEU A 104 14.08 14.99 -9.60
N GLU A 105 13.00 14.26 -9.89
CA GLU A 105 12.36 14.33 -11.21
C GLU A 105 11.83 15.73 -11.54
N TYR A 106 11.17 16.41 -10.60
CA TYR A 106 10.76 17.81 -10.78
C TYR A 106 11.97 18.72 -11.08
N HIS A 107 13.04 18.57 -10.30
CA HIS A 107 14.27 19.34 -10.50
C HIS A 107 14.85 19.14 -11.90
N LEU A 108 14.97 17.88 -12.36
CA LEU A 108 15.48 17.55 -13.69
C LEU A 108 14.61 18.07 -14.84
N ARG A 109 13.30 18.26 -14.60
CA ARG A 109 12.37 18.88 -15.55
C ARG A 109 12.36 20.41 -15.50
N GLY A 110 13.03 21.02 -14.51
CA GLY A 110 12.92 22.46 -14.25
C GLY A 110 11.53 22.88 -13.78
N THR A 111 10.77 21.96 -13.17
CA THR A 111 9.43 22.22 -12.63
C THR A 111 9.43 22.07 -11.10
N SER A 112 8.27 22.26 -10.47
CA SER A 112 8.11 22.13 -9.02
C SER A 112 6.81 21.40 -8.69
N PRO A 113 6.77 20.66 -7.57
CA PRO A 113 5.55 19.99 -7.13
C PRO A 113 4.46 21.02 -6.78
N SER A 114 3.20 20.61 -6.92
CA SER A 114 2.03 21.43 -6.57
C SER A 114 1.96 21.80 -5.08
N ILE A 115 2.51 20.95 -4.21
CA ILE A 115 2.65 21.19 -2.78
C ILE A 115 4.14 21.13 -2.43
N GLN A 116 4.59 22.03 -1.55
CA GLN A 116 5.94 21.99 -1.00
C GLN A 116 5.89 21.49 0.44
N ILE A 117 6.58 20.37 0.70
CA ILE A 117 6.78 19.87 2.06
C ILE A 117 7.87 20.73 2.71
N PRO A 118 7.63 21.30 3.90
CA PRO A 118 8.68 22.00 4.63
C PRO A 118 9.88 21.09 4.89
N GLN A 119 11.10 21.57 4.66
CA GLN A 119 12.30 20.77 4.87
C GLN A 119 12.45 20.30 6.33
N ALA A 120 11.93 21.09 7.27
CA ALA A 120 11.93 20.80 8.70
C ALA A 120 10.72 19.96 9.15
N GLU A 121 9.88 19.48 8.23
CA GLU A 121 8.75 18.61 8.56
C GLU A 121 9.25 17.32 9.21
N ILE A 122 8.66 16.98 10.36
CA ILE A 122 8.97 15.73 11.07
C ILE A 122 7.79 14.79 10.86
N PHE A 123 8.05 13.68 10.19
CA PHE A 123 7.10 12.58 10.08
C PHE A 123 7.33 11.60 11.23
N ASP A 124 6.34 11.45 12.10
CA ASP A 124 6.35 10.49 13.20
C ASP A 124 4.90 10.11 13.53
N PHE A 125 4.33 9.22 12.72
CA PHE A 125 2.97 8.74 12.92
C PHE A 125 2.87 8.04 14.28
N LYS A 126 1.91 8.50 15.09
CA LYS A 126 1.57 7.89 16.37
C LYS A 126 0.11 7.53 16.33
N ALA A 127 -0.19 6.25 16.51
CA ALA A 127 -1.53 5.74 16.74
C ALA A 127 -2.05 6.23 18.10
N GLN A 128 -2.39 7.52 18.19
CA GLN A 128 -2.98 8.15 19.36
C GLN A 128 -4.39 7.61 19.58
N GLY A 129 -4.76 7.38 20.84
CA GLY A 129 -6.06 6.83 21.19
C GLY A 129 -6.31 5.39 20.72
N ALA A 130 -5.29 4.66 20.27
CA ALA A 130 -5.43 3.28 19.83
C ALA A 130 -5.90 2.38 20.98
N PRO A 131 -7.04 1.68 20.87
CA PRO A 131 -7.57 0.82 21.94
C PRO A 131 -6.73 -0.47 22.13
N VAL A 132 -5.94 -0.81 21.12
CA VAL A 132 -4.97 -1.91 21.12
C VAL A 132 -3.92 -1.62 20.05
N ARG A 133 -2.73 -2.20 20.19
CA ARG A 133 -1.67 -2.13 19.18
C ARG A 133 -1.31 -3.52 18.68
N PRO A 134 -1.14 -3.71 17.37
CA PRO A 134 -0.59 -4.95 16.82
C PRO A 134 0.84 -5.17 17.31
N LYS A 135 1.33 -6.43 17.32
CA LYS A 135 2.69 -6.77 17.79
C LYS A 135 3.80 -6.08 16.99
N HIS A 136 3.58 -5.91 15.69
CA HIS A 136 4.47 -5.18 14.79
C HIS A 136 3.62 -4.56 13.67
N PRO A 137 4.16 -3.57 12.93
CA PRO A 137 3.45 -2.96 11.80
C PRO A 137 2.86 -4.00 10.85
N ASN A 138 1.58 -3.84 10.51
CA ASN A 138 0.87 -4.70 9.56
C ASN A 138 0.88 -6.21 9.91
N ALA A 139 0.95 -6.56 11.20
CA ALA A 139 0.97 -7.95 11.66
C ALA A 139 -0.31 -8.74 11.35
N GLY A 140 -1.45 -8.04 11.28
CA GLY A 140 -2.77 -8.67 11.09
C GLY A 140 -3.23 -9.51 12.30
N ASP A 141 -2.63 -9.30 13.47
CA ASP A 141 -3.03 -9.90 14.76
C ASP A 141 -4.07 -9.06 15.51
N VAL A 142 -4.33 -7.86 15.00
CA VAL A 142 -5.49 -7.02 15.31
C VAL A 142 -6.00 -6.44 14.01
N LEU A 143 -7.32 -6.40 13.83
CA LEU A 143 -7.95 -5.79 12.66
C LEU A 143 -8.90 -4.65 13.03
N PHE A 144 -8.95 -3.64 12.19
CA PHE A 144 -9.72 -2.42 12.36
C PHE A 144 -10.65 -2.20 11.18
N ARG A 145 -11.94 -1.91 11.40
CA ARG A 145 -12.88 -1.57 10.33
C ARG A 145 -13.56 -0.25 10.63
N TYR A 146 -13.48 0.67 9.68
CA TYR A 146 -14.06 2.01 9.79
C TYR A 146 -15.35 2.07 8.96
N ASP A 147 -16.46 2.41 9.62
CA ASP A 147 -17.79 2.51 9.02
C ASP A 147 -18.74 3.29 9.94
N LYS A 148 -20.02 3.38 9.56
CA LYS A 148 -21.08 3.89 10.44
C LYS A 148 -21.25 2.99 11.65
N LYS A 149 -21.33 3.59 12.84
CA LYS A 149 -21.49 2.93 14.14
C LYS A 149 -22.60 1.91 14.15
N GLN A 150 -23.77 2.23 13.57
CA GLN A 150 -24.91 1.31 13.50
C GLN A 150 -24.56 -0.01 12.77
N PHE A 151 -23.74 0.05 11.72
CA PHE A 151 -23.34 -1.14 10.97
C PHE A 151 -22.27 -1.93 11.71
N LEU A 152 -21.35 -1.24 12.38
CA LEU A 152 -20.32 -1.87 13.20
C LEU A 152 -20.91 -2.57 14.42
N GLU A 153 -21.93 -1.97 15.05
CA GLU A 153 -22.66 -2.60 16.15
C GLU A 153 -23.41 -3.87 15.70
N ALA A 154 -23.99 -3.87 14.48
CA ALA A 154 -24.61 -5.06 13.92
C ALA A 154 -23.58 -6.16 13.65
N ILE A 155 -22.38 -5.82 13.17
CA ILE A 155 -21.28 -6.79 13.04
C ILE A 155 -20.89 -7.35 14.42
N ALA A 156 -20.74 -6.49 15.43
CA ALA A 156 -20.30 -6.92 16.76
C ALA A 156 -21.35 -7.80 17.47
N LYS A 157 -22.63 -7.41 17.46
CA LYS A 157 -23.71 -8.08 18.21
C LYS A 157 -24.30 -9.28 17.47
N GLU A 158 -24.44 -9.18 16.15
CA GLU A 158 -25.17 -10.16 15.34
C GLU A 158 -24.24 -10.98 14.45
N GLY A 159 -22.98 -10.56 14.29
CA GLY A 159 -22.05 -11.18 13.35
C GLY A 159 -22.43 -10.97 11.89
N SER A 160 -23.25 -9.96 11.59
CA SER A 160 -23.81 -9.74 10.26
C SER A 160 -22.84 -8.93 9.39
N ILE A 161 -22.06 -9.63 8.55
CA ILE A 161 -21.08 -9.00 7.64
C ILE A 161 -21.62 -8.94 6.22
N ARG A 162 -21.65 -7.76 5.62
CA ARG A 162 -21.98 -7.57 4.20
C ARG A 162 -20.72 -7.68 3.32
N ILE A 163 -20.67 -8.71 2.47
CA ILE A 163 -19.69 -8.84 1.39
C ILE A 163 -20.31 -8.36 0.07
N ARG A 164 -19.48 -7.85 -0.85
CA ARG A 164 -19.91 -7.41 -2.18
C ARG A 164 -18.85 -7.75 -3.25
N PRO A 165 -19.25 -7.83 -4.54
CA PRO A 165 -18.34 -7.99 -5.66
C PRO A 165 -17.25 -6.92 -5.65
N ALA A 166 -16.03 -7.32 -5.98
CA ALA A 166 -14.90 -6.41 -6.11
C ALA A 166 -15.10 -5.40 -7.25
N SER A 167 -15.87 -5.76 -8.29
CA SER A 167 -16.32 -4.85 -9.35
C SER A 167 -17.11 -3.64 -8.85
N ASP A 168 -17.78 -3.74 -7.70
CA ASP A 168 -18.72 -2.73 -7.24
C ASP A 168 -18.02 -1.51 -6.62
N PHE A 169 -16.70 -1.57 -6.39
CA PHE A 169 -15.94 -0.48 -5.79
C PHE A 169 -15.47 0.57 -6.79
N PHE A 170 -15.28 0.21 -8.06
CA PHE A 170 -14.85 1.15 -9.09
C PHE A 170 -15.87 2.26 -9.40
N PRO A 171 -17.19 1.98 -9.46
CA PRO A 171 -18.21 3.00 -9.74
C PRO A 171 -18.59 3.87 -8.53
N VAL A 172 -17.97 3.67 -7.35
CA VAL A 172 -18.30 4.47 -6.16
C VAL A 172 -17.71 5.87 -6.32
N GLU A 173 -18.47 6.73 -6.98
CA GLU A 173 -18.14 8.14 -7.11
C GLU A 173 -18.25 8.84 -5.75
N ASN A 174 -17.34 9.79 -5.47
CA ASN A 174 -17.24 10.57 -4.23
C ASN A 174 -16.65 9.85 -3.01
N ASP A 175 -16.10 8.65 -3.16
CA ASP A 175 -15.31 7.98 -2.12
C ASP A 175 -13.95 7.54 -2.67
N GLU A 176 -13.04 8.49 -2.84
CA GLU A 176 -11.70 8.25 -3.39
C GLU A 176 -10.91 7.19 -2.60
N ALA A 177 -11.20 7.02 -1.30
CA ALA A 177 -10.55 6.01 -0.48
C ALA A 177 -11.00 4.60 -0.84
N ARG A 178 -12.27 4.41 -1.23
CA ARG A 178 -12.82 3.11 -1.67
C ARG A 178 -12.75 2.88 -3.17
N GLN A 179 -12.59 3.93 -3.97
CA GLN A 179 -12.58 3.85 -5.43
C GLN A 179 -11.26 3.24 -5.96
N ASP A 180 -11.26 1.93 -6.15
CA ASP A 180 -10.15 1.17 -6.74
C ASP A 180 -10.62 0.31 -7.93
N GLN A 181 -9.73 0.11 -8.89
CA GLN A 181 -9.90 -0.90 -9.94
C GLN A 181 -9.48 -2.26 -9.37
N GLU A 182 -10.37 -2.91 -8.62
CA GLU A 182 -10.04 -4.16 -7.92
C GLU A 182 -9.68 -5.33 -8.85
N LEU A 183 -10.21 -5.33 -10.08
CA LEU A 183 -10.05 -6.43 -11.03
C LEU A 183 -8.89 -6.23 -12.02
N LEU A 184 -8.26 -5.06 -12.01
CA LEU A 184 -7.20 -4.69 -12.95
C LEU A 184 -6.13 -3.88 -12.23
N LYS A 185 -4.89 -4.37 -12.25
CA LYS A 185 -3.74 -3.62 -11.74
C LYS A 185 -2.84 -3.24 -12.90
N ARG A 186 -2.56 -1.94 -12.96
CA ARG A 186 -1.76 -1.33 -14.02
C ARG A 186 -0.39 -0.95 -13.49
N SER A 187 0.64 -1.27 -14.26
CA SER A 187 2.01 -0.82 -14.01
C SER A 187 2.67 -0.40 -15.31
N PHE A 188 3.80 0.29 -15.19
CA PHE A 188 4.53 0.89 -16.29
C PHE A 188 5.99 0.46 -16.22
N LEU A 189 6.54 0.12 -17.38
CA LEU A 189 7.97 -0.13 -17.56
C LEU A 189 8.57 1.01 -18.38
N PRO A 190 9.62 1.68 -17.89
CA PRO A 190 10.33 2.72 -18.61
C PRO A 190 10.82 2.23 -19.99
N GLY A 191 10.36 2.86 -21.06
CA GLY A 191 10.60 2.37 -22.42
C GLY A 191 12.08 2.31 -22.78
N ARG A 192 12.85 3.31 -22.34
CA ARG A 192 14.29 3.44 -22.57
C ARG A 192 15.13 2.28 -22.04
N TYR A 193 14.64 1.63 -20.98
CA TYR A 193 15.35 0.56 -20.27
C TYR A 193 14.73 -0.81 -20.49
N SER A 194 13.67 -0.87 -21.29
CA SER A 194 12.89 -2.08 -21.53
C SER A 194 13.22 -2.69 -22.88
N LYS A 195 13.01 -3.99 -23.01
CA LYS A 195 13.08 -4.72 -24.27
C LYS A 195 11.83 -5.57 -24.41
N VAL A 196 11.16 -5.49 -25.55
CA VAL A 196 10.02 -6.33 -25.87
C VAL A 196 10.37 -7.20 -27.06
N THR A 197 10.23 -8.50 -26.88
CA THR A 197 10.44 -9.49 -27.93
C THR A 197 9.11 -10.15 -28.23
N ALA A 198 8.71 -10.15 -29.49
CA ALA A 198 7.52 -10.84 -29.95
C ALA A 198 7.70 -12.37 -29.87
N GLN A 199 6.60 -13.12 -29.97
CA GLN A 199 6.63 -14.59 -29.93
C GLN A 199 7.49 -15.20 -31.05
N ASP A 200 7.63 -14.51 -32.19
CA ASP A 200 8.48 -14.91 -33.31
C ASP A 200 9.96 -14.53 -33.12
N GLY A 201 10.34 -14.01 -31.96
CA GLY A 201 11.72 -13.62 -31.63
C GLY A 201 12.12 -12.23 -32.12
N LYS A 202 11.26 -11.49 -32.84
CA LYS A 202 11.59 -10.15 -33.31
C LYS A 202 11.55 -9.14 -32.16
N GLN A 203 12.55 -8.26 -32.11
CA GLN A 203 12.55 -7.13 -31.16
C GLN A 203 11.61 -6.04 -31.66
N LEU A 204 10.68 -5.63 -30.80
CA LEU A 204 9.76 -4.53 -31.08
C LEU A 204 10.40 -3.20 -30.69
N LYS A 205 10.28 -2.20 -31.56
CA LYS A 205 10.72 -0.83 -31.26
C LYS A 205 9.74 -0.21 -30.26
N ILE A 206 10.27 0.20 -29.11
CA ILE A 206 9.52 0.89 -28.07
C ILE A 206 9.54 2.40 -28.37
N ILE A 207 8.37 3.04 -28.33
CA ILE A 207 8.19 4.48 -28.63
C ILE A 207 7.83 5.32 -27.39
N GLY A 208 7.72 4.69 -26.22
CA GLY A 208 7.35 5.31 -24.95
C GLY A 208 7.36 4.26 -23.84
N ASP A 209 6.77 4.54 -22.69
CA ASP A 209 6.68 3.55 -21.62
C ASP A 209 5.70 2.43 -21.98
N ILE A 210 5.97 1.24 -21.45
CA ILE A 210 5.15 0.04 -21.69
C ILE A 210 4.17 -0.07 -20.52
N GLN A 211 2.88 -0.04 -20.83
CA GLN A 211 1.84 -0.34 -19.85
C GLN A 211 1.61 -1.85 -19.77
N GLN A 212 1.56 -2.37 -18.54
CA GLN A 212 1.21 -3.76 -18.25
C GLN A 212 -0.03 -3.79 -17.36
N ASP A 213 -1.08 -4.45 -17.86
CA ASP A 213 -2.32 -4.67 -17.12
C ASP A 213 -2.38 -6.15 -16.71
N VAL A 214 -2.60 -6.40 -15.42
CA VAL A 214 -2.88 -7.74 -14.88
C VAL A 214 -4.32 -7.75 -14.41
N THR A 215 -5.10 -8.73 -14.89
CA THR A 215 -6.52 -8.85 -14.58
C THR A 215 -6.81 -10.09 -13.75
N PHE A 216 -7.90 -10.05 -12.99
CA PHE A 216 -8.37 -11.18 -12.19
C PHE A 216 -9.90 -11.32 -12.29
N PRO A 217 -10.44 -12.55 -12.26
CA PRO A 217 -11.88 -12.76 -12.21
C PRO A 217 -12.54 -12.03 -11.05
N ASN A 218 -13.82 -11.68 -11.18
CA ASN A 218 -14.53 -11.00 -10.10
C ASN A 218 -14.72 -11.93 -8.88
N TYR A 219 -14.72 -11.35 -7.69
CA TYR A 219 -14.73 -12.06 -6.41
C TYR A 219 -15.52 -11.26 -5.36
N TYR A 220 -15.99 -11.91 -4.29
CA TYR A 220 -16.51 -11.19 -3.13
C TYR A 220 -15.36 -10.76 -2.24
N VAL A 221 -15.44 -9.56 -1.66
CA VAL A 221 -14.40 -9.03 -0.78
C VAL A 221 -14.99 -8.38 0.47
N PHE A 222 -14.28 -8.52 1.58
CA PHE A 222 -14.46 -7.77 2.82
C PHE A 222 -13.10 -7.29 3.31
N CYS A 223 -12.99 -5.99 3.60
CA CYS A 223 -11.72 -5.35 3.91
C CYS A 223 -11.73 -4.79 5.33
N MET A 224 -10.56 -4.86 5.96
CA MET A 224 -10.21 -4.25 7.23
C MET A 224 -8.84 -3.56 7.09
N ALA A 225 -8.36 -2.90 8.14
CA ALA A 225 -7.01 -2.36 8.24
C ALA A 225 -6.23 -3.08 9.33
N CYS A 226 -4.92 -3.20 9.17
CA CYS A 226 -4.05 -3.85 10.16
C CYS A 226 -3.62 -2.93 11.31
N ASP A 227 -3.72 -1.60 11.13
CA ASP A 227 -3.29 -0.63 12.13
C ASP A 227 -4.40 0.38 12.42
N TRP A 228 -4.44 0.85 13.67
CA TRP A 228 -5.29 1.96 14.10
C TRP A 228 -4.81 3.29 13.52
N ASP A 229 -5.73 4.02 12.89
CA ASP A 229 -5.48 5.34 12.34
C ASP A 229 -6.78 6.14 12.31
N GLN A 230 -6.88 7.15 13.17
CA GLN A 230 -8.06 8.01 13.26
C GLN A 230 -8.33 8.76 11.95
N ASN A 231 -7.28 9.02 11.14
CA ASN A 231 -7.47 9.70 9.86
C ASN A 231 -8.27 8.84 8.86
N LEU A 232 -8.30 7.50 9.05
CA LEU A 232 -9.14 6.63 8.24
C LEU A 232 -10.64 6.83 8.52
N ILE A 233 -11.03 7.26 9.72
CA ILE A 233 -12.43 7.62 10.01
C ILE A 233 -12.87 8.74 9.08
N SER A 234 -12.06 9.79 8.93
CA SER A 234 -12.36 10.91 8.03
C SER A 234 -12.13 10.59 6.55
N ALA A 235 -11.35 9.57 6.22
CA ALA A 235 -11.06 9.21 4.83
C ALA A 235 -12.19 8.43 4.17
N PHE A 236 -12.99 7.69 4.95
CA PHE A 236 -14.09 6.89 4.43
C PHE A 236 -15.42 7.61 4.57
N ASP A 237 -16.13 7.80 3.46
CA ASP A 237 -17.39 8.54 3.46
C ASP A 237 -18.40 7.93 4.44
N GLY A 238 -18.97 8.82 5.26
CA GLY A 238 -19.95 8.52 6.29
C GLY A 238 -19.45 7.71 7.49
N SER A 239 -18.15 7.43 7.62
CA SER A 239 -17.61 6.69 8.76
C SER A 239 -17.56 7.56 10.02
N ASP A 240 -18.05 7.03 11.15
CA ASP A 240 -18.08 7.73 12.45
C ASP A 240 -17.61 6.84 13.62
N ALA A 241 -17.20 5.61 13.33
CA ALA A 241 -16.72 4.66 14.34
C ALA A 241 -15.73 3.65 13.73
N CYS A 242 -15.11 2.86 14.61
CA CYS A 242 -14.17 1.81 14.28
C CYS A 242 -14.51 0.53 15.07
N LEU A 243 -14.59 -0.60 14.37
CA LEU A 243 -14.69 -1.94 14.94
C LEU A 243 -13.28 -2.51 15.07
N VAL A 244 -12.95 -3.01 16.26
CA VAL A 244 -11.65 -3.60 16.60
C VAL A 244 -11.85 -5.08 16.85
N ILE A 245 -11.13 -5.92 16.11
CA ILE A 245 -11.09 -7.37 16.31
C ILE A 245 -9.76 -7.71 17.00
N ARG A 246 -9.84 -8.20 18.25
CA ARG A 246 -8.66 -8.48 19.10
C ARG A 246 -8.18 -9.93 19.01
N ASP A 247 -9.06 -10.85 18.63
CA ASP A 247 -8.77 -12.28 18.45
C ASP A 247 -9.02 -12.65 16.99
N THR A 248 -8.00 -12.42 16.16
CA THR A 248 -8.10 -12.56 14.71
C THR A 248 -8.24 -14.02 14.30
N ASP A 249 -7.63 -14.96 15.03
CA ASP A 249 -7.73 -16.40 14.72
C ASP A 249 -9.17 -16.89 14.83
N LYS A 250 -9.88 -16.56 15.92
CA LYS A 250 -11.32 -16.87 16.04
C LYS A 250 -12.15 -16.15 14.98
N PHE A 251 -11.81 -14.91 14.66
CA PHE A 251 -12.52 -14.18 13.61
C PHE A 251 -12.36 -14.86 12.24
N PHE A 252 -11.14 -15.31 11.90
CA PHE A 252 -10.84 -16.03 10.67
C PHE A 252 -11.61 -17.34 10.58
N GLU A 253 -11.65 -18.11 11.66
CA GLU A 253 -12.44 -19.35 11.73
C GLU A 253 -13.95 -19.08 11.50
N ARG A 254 -14.51 -18.08 12.18
CA ARG A 254 -15.94 -17.74 12.07
C ARG A 254 -16.31 -17.23 10.69
N ILE A 255 -15.51 -16.33 10.10
CA ILE A 255 -15.78 -15.76 8.78
C ILE A 255 -15.60 -16.81 7.67
N GLN A 256 -14.60 -17.70 7.80
CA GLN A 256 -14.41 -18.82 6.87
C GLN A 256 -15.61 -19.77 6.92
N PHE A 257 -16.06 -20.13 8.12
CA PHE A 257 -17.21 -21.02 8.30
C PHE A 257 -18.51 -20.41 7.78
N ALA A 258 -18.76 -19.13 8.07
CA ALA A 258 -19.91 -18.40 7.53
C ALA A 258 -19.86 -18.33 5.99
N GLY A 259 -18.70 -18.00 5.43
CA GLY A 259 -18.47 -18.00 3.99
C GLY A 259 -18.73 -19.36 3.35
N LYS A 260 -18.22 -20.46 3.92
CA LYS A 260 -18.44 -21.83 3.41
C LYS A 260 -19.91 -22.23 3.36
N LYS A 261 -20.73 -21.77 4.30
CA LYS A 261 -22.18 -22.02 4.33
C LYS A 261 -22.95 -21.23 3.26
N SER A 262 -22.54 -19.98 3.02
CA SER A 262 -23.24 -19.09 2.08
C SER A 262 -22.75 -19.21 0.64
N LEU A 263 -21.49 -19.60 0.45
CA LEU A 263 -20.79 -19.63 -0.84
C LEU A 263 -20.22 -21.02 -1.11
N HIS A 264 -21.11 -22.00 -1.32
CA HIS A 264 -20.72 -23.38 -1.61
C HIS A 264 -19.83 -23.47 -2.86
N GLY A 265 -18.67 -24.12 -2.74
CA GLY A 265 -17.72 -24.29 -3.84
C GLY A 265 -16.79 -23.09 -4.07
N TRP A 266 -16.93 -22.00 -3.32
CA TRP A 266 -16.03 -20.85 -3.43
C TRP A 266 -14.78 -21.08 -2.58
N TYR A 267 -13.63 -20.65 -3.12
CA TYR A 267 -12.37 -20.66 -2.40
C TYR A 267 -12.25 -19.41 -1.53
N PHE A 268 -11.96 -19.61 -0.25
CA PHE A 268 -11.71 -18.54 0.71
C PHE A 268 -10.21 -18.30 0.89
N HIS A 269 -9.81 -17.04 0.81
CA HIS A 269 -8.45 -16.59 1.10
C HIS A 269 -8.48 -15.31 1.92
N HIS A 270 -7.44 -15.09 2.72
CA HIS A 270 -7.25 -13.82 3.42
C HIS A 270 -5.77 -13.54 3.67
N ASN A 271 -5.38 -12.27 3.59
CA ASN A 271 -4.01 -11.82 3.84
C ASN A 271 -3.97 -10.28 3.94
N PRO A 272 -2.91 -9.67 4.50
CA PRO A 272 -2.63 -8.26 4.26
C PRO A 272 -2.36 -8.00 2.77
N VAL A 273 -2.80 -6.85 2.29
CA VAL A 273 -2.57 -6.38 0.92
C VAL A 273 -1.10 -6.01 0.73
N ASN A 274 -0.55 -6.41 -0.40
CA ASN A 274 0.76 -5.94 -0.85
C ASN A 274 0.61 -4.67 -1.67
N TYR A 275 1.45 -3.68 -1.44
CA TYR A 275 1.41 -2.42 -2.18
C TYR A 275 2.59 -2.33 -3.14
N PHE A 276 2.30 -1.99 -4.39
CA PHE A 276 3.31 -1.87 -5.45
C PHE A 276 3.34 -0.45 -6.00
N ASP A 277 4.53 -0.01 -6.41
CA ASP A 277 4.69 1.24 -7.12
C ASP A 277 4.39 1.01 -8.61
N PRO A 278 3.40 1.71 -9.20
CA PRO A 278 3.07 1.53 -10.61
C PRO A 278 4.24 1.81 -11.57
N TYR A 279 5.22 2.63 -11.19
CA TYR A 279 6.29 3.09 -12.07
C TYR A 279 7.67 2.49 -11.76
N GLU A 280 7.87 1.95 -10.56
CA GLU A 280 9.12 1.30 -10.17
C GLU A 280 8.88 -0.15 -9.76
N ARG A 281 8.94 -1.05 -10.74
CA ARG A 281 8.78 -2.49 -10.51
C ARG A 281 10.04 -3.10 -9.94
N ILE A 282 9.88 -3.89 -8.88
CA ILE A 282 10.95 -4.74 -8.36
C ILE A 282 11.08 -5.96 -9.27
N LYS A 283 12.31 -6.41 -9.52
CA LYS A 283 12.56 -7.61 -10.34
C LYS A 283 11.82 -8.82 -9.74
N ASN A 284 11.04 -9.50 -10.58
CA ASN A 284 10.20 -10.66 -10.21
C ASN A 284 9.08 -10.34 -9.20
N GLU A 285 8.71 -9.07 -9.03
CA GLU A 285 7.54 -8.70 -8.23
C GLU A 285 6.27 -9.32 -8.82
N HIS A 286 5.59 -10.13 -8.01
CA HIS A 286 4.31 -10.71 -8.35
C HIS A 286 3.19 -9.74 -7.99
N ILE A 287 2.40 -9.32 -8.99
CA ILE A 287 1.19 -8.53 -8.78
C ILE A 287 0.00 -9.47 -8.97
N ASP A 288 -0.63 -9.81 -7.86
CA ASP A 288 -1.93 -10.47 -7.82
C ASP A 288 -3.01 -9.39 -7.70
N PRO A 289 -3.90 -9.19 -8.70
CA PRO A 289 -4.90 -8.13 -8.62
C PRO A 289 -5.85 -8.23 -7.41
N ALA A 290 -6.08 -9.42 -6.88
CA ALA A 290 -6.93 -9.60 -5.72
C ALA A 290 -6.24 -9.20 -4.40
N MET A 291 -4.91 -9.32 -4.35
CA MET A 291 -4.09 -9.12 -3.14
C MET A 291 -3.09 -7.97 -3.23
N SER A 292 -3.03 -7.27 -4.35
CA SER A 292 -2.10 -6.18 -4.60
C SER A 292 -2.84 -4.88 -4.88
N LYS A 293 -2.33 -3.77 -4.36
CA LYS A 293 -2.94 -2.46 -4.54
C LYS A 293 -1.89 -1.42 -4.90
N ASP A 294 -2.30 -0.40 -5.63
CA ASP A 294 -1.43 0.74 -5.95
C ASP A 294 -0.95 1.38 -4.63
N PHE A 295 0.35 1.65 -4.53
CA PHE A 295 0.96 2.22 -3.34
C PHE A 295 0.31 3.53 -2.86
N LYS A 296 -0.45 4.23 -3.69
CA LYS A 296 -1.21 5.43 -3.28
C LYS A 296 -2.23 5.15 -2.18
N PHE A 297 -2.62 3.88 -2.03
CA PHE A 297 -3.53 3.41 -0.98
C PHE A 297 -2.80 2.77 0.21
N ALA A 298 -1.47 2.80 0.27
CA ALA A 298 -0.70 2.15 1.33
C ALA A 298 -1.04 2.68 2.74
N TYR A 299 -1.46 3.94 2.85
CA TYR A 299 -1.98 4.53 4.09
C TYR A 299 -3.20 3.80 4.67
N GLN A 300 -3.83 2.88 3.94
CA GLN A 300 -4.97 2.09 4.45
C GLN A 300 -4.51 0.85 5.22
N ARG A 301 -3.33 0.29 4.88
CA ARG A 301 -2.77 -0.95 5.44
C ARG A 301 -3.82 -2.07 5.46
N GLU A 302 -4.38 -2.30 4.29
CA GLU A 302 -5.58 -3.11 4.10
C GLU A 302 -5.31 -4.59 4.35
N TYR A 303 -6.27 -5.25 5.00
CA TYR A 303 -6.36 -6.69 5.17
C TYR A 303 -7.61 -7.17 4.43
N ARG A 304 -7.46 -8.14 3.53
CA ARG A 304 -8.56 -8.64 2.70
C ARG A 304 -8.99 -10.02 3.12
N PHE A 305 -10.30 -10.21 3.13
CA PHE A 305 -10.98 -11.49 3.08
C PHE A 305 -11.66 -11.58 1.74
N LEU A 306 -11.40 -12.64 0.99
CA LEU A 306 -11.93 -12.80 -0.35
C LEU A 306 -12.46 -14.19 -0.60
N TRP A 307 -13.47 -14.24 -1.47
CA TRP A 307 -14.07 -15.47 -1.97
C TRP A 307 -14.11 -15.40 -3.49
N PHE A 308 -13.46 -16.33 -4.17
CA PHE A 308 -13.55 -16.47 -5.62
C PHE A 308 -14.04 -17.87 -5.99
N SER A 309 -14.72 -17.99 -7.13
CA SER A 309 -15.21 -19.27 -7.64
C SER A 309 -14.17 -19.90 -8.57
N PRO A 310 -13.61 -21.09 -8.23
CA PRO A 310 -12.75 -21.84 -9.14
C PRO A 310 -13.48 -22.26 -10.44
N GLU A 311 -14.81 -22.37 -10.38
CA GLU A 311 -15.67 -22.71 -11.51
C GLU A 311 -16.04 -21.49 -12.37
N GLY A 312 -15.53 -20.29 -12.03
CA GLY A 312 -15.77 -19.07 -12.79
C GLY A 312 -17.14 -18.41 -12.55
N ILE A 313 -17.88 -18.84 -11.52
CA ILE A 313 -19.15 -18.22 -11.13
C ILE A 313 -18.89 -16.76 -10.73
N GLN A 314 -19.59 -15.84 -11.40
CA GLN A 314 -19.45 -14.42 -11.10
C GLN A 314 -20.27 -14.04 -9.85
N PRO A 315 -19.70 -13.23 -8.94
CA PRO A 315 -20.46 -12.68 -7.82
C PRO A 315 -21.53 -11.71 -8.34
N ASN A 316 -22.68 -11.65 -7.68
CA ASN A 316 -23.80 -10.81 -8.08
C ASN A 316 -24.52 -10.27 -6.84
N GLY A 317 -24.62 -8.94 -6.75
CA GLY A 317 -25.22 -8.25 -5.60
C GLY A 317 -24.42 -8.46 -4.31
N PHE A 318 -24.92 -7.93 -3.19
CA PHE A 318 -24.29 -8.16 -1.89
C PHE A 318 -24.84 -9.42 -1.20
N ILE A 319 -24.05 -10.01 -0.32
CA ILE A 319 -24.45 -11.14 0.53
C ILE A 319 -24.16 -10.78 1.98
N PHE A 320 -25.04 -11.20 2.90
CA PHE A 320 -24.77 -11.16 4.33
C PHE A 320 -24.26 -12.52 4.82
N LEU A 321 -23.09 -12.50 5.45
CA LEU A 321 -22.55 -13.62 6.21
C LEU A 321 -22.97 -13.47 7.67
N ASN A 322 -23.35 -14.57 8.31
CA ASN A 322 -23.67 -14.60 9.73
C ASN A 322 -22.58 -15.37 10.48
N LEU A 323 -21.80 -14.63 11.27
CA LEU A 323 -20.70 -15.15 12.08
C LEU A 323 -21.12 -15.49 13.52
N GLY A 324 -22.36 -15.18 13.91
CA GLY A 324 -22.83 -15.19 15.29
C GLY A 324 -22.30 -13.99 16.09
N ASP A 325 -22.71 -13.89 17.35
CA ASP A 325 -22.24 -12.86 18.27
C ASP A 325 -20.69 -12.80 18.30
N LEU A 326 -20.13 -11.60 18.12
CA LEU A 326 -18.68 -11.35 18.11
C LEU A 326 -18.23 -10.51 19.31
N GLN A 327 -19.12 -10.17 20.26
CA GLN A 327 -18.76 -9.32 21.40
C GLN A 327 -17.66 -9.92 22.29
N ASP A 328 -17.39 -11.22 22.17
CA ASP A 328 -16.28 -11.90 22.85
C ASP A 328 -14.90 -11.60 22.24
N ILE A 329 -14.85 -11.11 20.99
CA ILE A 329 -13.62 -10.83 20.24
C ILE A 329 -13.57 -9.44 19.61
N ALA A 330 -14.68 -8.69 19.64
CA ALA A 330 -14.87 -7.45 18.91
C ALA A 330 -15.43 -6.32 19.77
N GLU A 331 -14.90 -5.11 19.57
CA GLU A 331 -15.33 -3.89 20.27
C GLU A 331 -15.55 -2.75 19.28
N VAL A 332 -16.55 -1.90 19.53
CA VAL A 332 -16.83 -0.71 18.70
C VAL A 332 -16.39 0.53 19.45
N HIS A 333 -15.55 1.34 18.81
CA HIS A 333 -15.04 2.62 19.33
C HIS A 333 -15.54 3.77 18.45
N ALA A 334 -16.08 4.80 19.08
CA ALA A 334 -16.30 6.09 18.45
C ALA A 334 -15.13 7.03 18.82
N PRO A 335 -14.74 7.96 17.93
CA PRO A 335 -13.66 8.91 18.16
C PRO A 335 -13.91 9.84 19.36
#